data_AF-A0A9P8Q6Z8-F1
#
_entry.id   AF-A0A9P8Q6Z8-F1
#
_cell.length_a   1.000
_cell.length_b   1.000
_cell.length_c   1.000
_cell.angle_alpha   90.00
_cell.angle_beta   90.00
_cell.angle_gamma   90.00
#
_symmetry.space_group_name_H-M   'P 1'
#
loop_
_entity.id
_entity.type
_entity.pdbx_description
1 polymer ?
#
loop_
_entity_poly.entity_id
_entity_poly.type
_entity_poly.pdbx_seq_one_letter_code
_entity_poly.pdbx_strand_id
1 'polypeptide(L)'
;MLRHTTLKRLASSSTRVSTQLATKNLHVLNNSIPVLKAANFRSFSTTCKPLSESTVMRGLQYHGAKDIRYNASIPIPQVTNPNDVVLKVAYCGICGSDLHEYEHPIFFANAANSEKGDKISGKKLPLVIGHEFSGVVQAVGENVTHLKVGDHAVVETTGHCSDRREYFKFSDEPDCQSCELGFENTCKDLNFLGLGVDNGGLAEYTKYSKDHVLKIDKKIPLDVGALIEPLSVVHHAVELSGFKAGEDALVLGSGPIG
;
A
#
# COMPACT_ATOMS: atom_id res chain seq x y z
N MET A 1 -25.02 18.55 -6.02
CA MET A 1 -26.23 17.75 -5.73
C MET A 1 -26.33 16.55 -6.68
N LEU A 2 -25.26 15.72 -6.75
CA LEU A 2 -25.16 14.48 -7.54
C LEU A 2 -24.12 13.58 -6.85
N ARG A 3 -24.50 12.91 -5.77
CA ARG A 3 -23.64 11.93 -5.05
C ARG A 3 -24.39 10.66 -4.60
N HIS A 4 -25.55 10.33 -5.19
CA HIS A 4 -26.39 9.24 -4.65
C HIS A 4 -27.08 8.28 -5.62
N THR A 5 -26.73 8.25 -6.91
CA THR A 5 -27.49 7.45 -7.90
C THR A 5 -26.85 6.17 -8.42
N THR A 6 -25.61 5.81 -8.05
CA THR A 6 -24.93 4.64 -8.66
C THR A 6 -24.98 3.35 -7.84
N LEU A 7 -25.41 3.38 -6.56
CA LEU A 7 -25.34 2.22 -5.66
C LEU A 7 -26.62 1.37 -5.52
N LYS A 8 -27.65 1.56 -6.37
CA LYS A 8 -28.94 0.84 -6.24
C LYS A 8 -29.30 -0.15 -7.36
N ARG A 9 -28.38 -0.55 -8.24
CA ARG A 9 -28.70 -1.45 -9.38
C ARG A 9 -28.18 -2.89 -9.32
N LEU A 10 -27.54 -3.34 -8.23
CA LEU A 10 -26.94 -4.69 -8.16
C LEU A 10 -27.65 -5.68 -7.23
N ALA A 11 -28.84 -5.36 -6.72
CA ALA A 11 -29.64 -6.27 -5.89
C ALA A 11 -30.86 -6.81 -6.67
N SER A 12 -30.65 -7.69 -7.66
CA SER A 12 -31.64 -8.70 -8.09
C SER A 12 -31.16 -9.48 -9.33
N SER A 13 -30.50 -10.62 -9.11
CA SER A 13 -30.56 -11.79 -10.01
C SER A 13 -29.63 -12.89 -9.49
N SER A 14 -30.05 -13.59 -8.44
CA SER A 14 -29.43 -14.86 -8.06
C SER A 14 -30.14 -16.00 -8.82
N THR A 15 -29.59 -16.40 -9.95
CA THR A 15 -29.97 -17.65 -10.61
C THR A 15 -28.87 -18.68 -10.39
N ARG A 16 -29.23 -19.76 -9.68
CA ARG A 16 -28.40 -20.96 -9.46
C ARG A 16 -28.01 -21.55 -10.81
N VAL A 17 -26.72 -21.80 -11.01
CA VAL A 17 -26.23 -22.76 -12.02
C VAL A 17 -25.45 -23.85 -11.29
N SER A 18 -25.80 -25.08 -11.63
CA SER A 18 -25.49 -26.32 -10.94
C SER A 18 -24.03 -26.75 -11.06
N THR A 19 -23.53 -27.25 -9.94
CA THR A 19 -22.42 -28.20 -9.81
C THR A 19 -22.57 -29.41 -10.72
N GLN A 20 -21.84 -29.47 -11.84
CA GLN A 20 -21.46 -30.70 -12.54
C GLN A 20 -20.68 -30.32 -13.81
N LEU A 21 -19.35 -30.29 -13.75
CA LEU A 21 -18.40 -30.49 -14.88
C LEU A 21 -16.98 -30.06 -14.45
N ALA A 22 -16.34 -30.85 -13.58
CA ALA A 22 -14.90 -30.74 -13.32
C ALA A 22 -14.35 -32.05 -12.74
N THR A 23 -14.59 -33.20 -13.39
CA THR A 23 -14.00 -34.50 -12.98
C THR A 23 -13.41 -35.30 -14.14
N LYS A 24 -13.08 -34.67 -15.27
CA LYS A 24 -12.33 -35.34 -16.34
C LYS A 24 -11.19 -34.44 -16.81
N ASN A 25 -9.96 -34.97 -16.67
CA ASN A 25 -8.65 -34.41 -17.02
C ASN A 25 -7.78 -33.95 -15.85
N LEU A 26 -7.71 -34.75 -14.78
CA LEU A 26 -6.63 -34.71 -13.79
C LEU A 26 -5.69 -35.93 -13.96
N HIS A 27 -5.19 -36.15 -15.17
CA HIS A 27 -4.06 -37.05 -15.38
C HIS A 27 -3.11 -36.43 -16.40
N VAL A 28 -1.82 -36.48 -16.07
CA VAL A 28 -0.66 -35.91 -16.79
C VAL A 28 -0.33 -34.47 -16.39
N LEU A 29 0.33 -34.32 -15.24
CA LEU A 29 1.48 -33.42 -15.01
C LEU A 29 2.13 -33.85 -13.68
N ASN A 30 2.71 -35.06 -13.69
CA ASN A 30 3.53 -35.55 -12.59
C ASN A 30 5.00 -35.35 -12.98
N ASN A 31 5.45 -34.08 -12.99
CA ASN A 31 6.86 -33.74 -13.12
C ASN A 31 7.27 -32.92 -11.90
N SER A 32 8.28 -33.45 -11.23
CA SER A 32 8.78 -33.05 -9.93
C SER A 32 9.44 -31.68 -9.98
N ILE A 33 8.65 -30.62 -9.79
CA ILE A 33 9.20 -29.34 -9.35
C ILE A 33 9.52 -29.51 -7.86
N PRO A 34 10.77 -29.30 -7.42
CA PRO A 34 11.07 -29.34 -6.00
C PRO A 34 10.28 -28.20 -5.36
N VAL A 35 9.24 -28.55 -4.61
CA VAL A 35 8.62 -27.64 -3.65
C VAL A 35 9.77 -27.17 -2.79
N LEU A 36 10.15 -25.90 -2.92
CA LEU A 36 11.05 -25.24 -1.99
C LEU A 36 10.41 -25.43 -0.61
N LYS A 37 10.92 -26.41 0.15
CA LYS A 37 10.58 -26.56 1.57
C LYS A 37 10.83 -25.20 2.17
N ALA A 38 9.78 -24.59 2.73
CA ALA A 38 9.82 -23.31 3.40
C ALA A 38 11.11 -23.19 4.21
N ALA A 39 12.09 -22.52 3.61
CA ALA A 39 13.43 -22.46 4.14
C ALA A 39 13.39 -21.46 5.28
N ASN A 40 13.34 -21.98 6.51
CA ASN A 40 13.62 -21.25 7.75
C ASN A 40 13.28 -19.76 7.75
N PHE A 41 12.03 -19.40 7.41
CA PHE A 41 11.50 -18.15 7.90
C PHE A 41 11.49 -18.31 9.41
N ARG A 42 12.41 -17.63 10.09
CA ARG A 42 12.31 -17.46 11.54
C ARG A 42 10.92 -16.90 11.76
N SER A 43 10.03 -17.70 12.35
CA SER A 43 8.75 -17.21 12.82
C SER A 43 9.07 -16.02 13.71
N PHE A 44 8.79 -14.81 13.24
CA PHE A 44 8.80 -13.67 14.13
C PHE A 44 7.74 -14.00 15.18
N SER A 45 8.20 -14.07 16.43
CA SER A 45 7.32 -14.38 17.54
C SER A 45 6.14 -13.43 17.49
N THR A 46 4.94 -13.96 17.28
CA THR A 46 3.67 -13.23 17.41
C THR A 46 3.35 -12.94 18.88
N THR A 47 4.24 -13.31 19.82
CA THR A 47 4.18 -12.81 21.18
C THR A 47 4.43 -11.31 21.14
N CYS A 48 3.35 -10.54 21.16
CA CYS A 48 3.36 -9.17 21.60
C CYS A 48 3.89 -9.16 23.04
N LYS A 49 5.21 -9.03 23.20
CA LYS A 49 5.70 -8.42 24.43
C LYS A 49 5.07 -7.04 24.44
N PRO A 50 4.31 -6.66 25.49
CA PRO A 50 3.92 -5.26 25.64
C PRO A 50 5.21 -4.46 25.52
N LEU A 51 5.26 -3.51 24.58
CA LEU A 51 6.42 -2.66 24.44
C LEU A 51 6.60 -1.92 25.75
N SER A 52 7.68 -2.26 26.45
CA SER A 52 8.35 -1.35 27.36
C SER A 52 8.62 -0.06 26.59
N GLU A 53 8.05 1.07 27.04
CA GLU A 53 8.50 2.48 26.93
C GLU A 53 9.33 3.00 25.72
N SER A 54 9.48 2.26 24.62
CA SER A 54 10.35 2.62 23.50
C SER A 54 9.66 3.67 22.65
N THR A 55 10.35 4.80 22.45
CA THR A 55 9.92 5.90 21.56
C THR A 55 10.48 5.76 20.14
N VAL A 56 11.28 4.73 19.88
CA VAL A 56 11.94 4.47 18.60
C VAL A 56 11.62 3.06 18.07
N MET A 57 11.79 2.89 16.76
CA MET A 57 11.59 1.70 15.96
C MET A 57 12.75 1.46 14.99
N ARG A 58 12.75 0.26 14.42
CA ARG A 58 13.67 -0.18 13.38
C ARG A 58 13.06 0.01 11.98
N GLY A 59 13.91 0.26 10.99
CA GLY A 59 13.51 0.30 9.58
C GLY A 59 14.68 0.42 8.61
N LEU A 60 14.38 0.32 7.31
CA LEU A 60 15.31 0.57 6.21
C LEU A 60 15.09 1.96 5.65
N GLN A 61 16.08 2.84 5.78
CA GLN A 61 16.01 4.22 5.30
C GLN A 61 16.79 4.37 3.99
N TYR A 62 16.17 5.01 3.02
CA TYR A 62 16.79 5.49 1.80
C TYR A 62 17.45 6.85 2.05
N HIS A 63 18.75 6.95 1.76
CA HIS A 63 19.57 8.16 1.89
C HIS A 63 19.94 8.79 0.54
N GLY A 64 19.68 8.08 -0.55
CA GLY A 64 20.08 8.46 -1.90
C GLY A 64 20.37 7.22 -2.75
N ALA A 65 20.65 7.44 -4.03
CA ALA A 65 20.90 6.35 -4.96
C ALA A 65 22.03 5.46 -4.43
N LYS A 66 21.78 4.15 -4.43
CA LYS A 66 22.66 3.08 -3.95
C LYS A 66 22.96 3.11 -2.45
N ASP A 67 22.19 3.88 -1.67
CA ASP A 67 22.41 4.08 -0.23
C ASP A 67 21.12 3.84 0.56
N ILE A 68 20.87 2.57 0.91
CA ILE A 68 19.82 2.16 1.86
C ILE A 68 20.50 1.63 3.12
N ARG A 69 20.09 2.13 4.27
CA ARG A 69 20.71 1.82 5.57
C ARG A 69 19.66 1.29 6.54
N TYR A 70 20.04 0.23 7.26
CA TYR A 70 19.29 -0.19 8.44
C TYR A 70 19.50 0.83 9.57
N ASN A 71 18.40 1.31 10.15
CA ASN A 71 18.41 2.20 11.31
C ASN A 71 17.57 1.57 12.43
N ALA A 72 18.15 1.42 13.62
CA ALA A 72 17.50 0.83 14.78
C ALA A 72 16.82 1.84 15.71
N SER A 73 16.84 3.12 15.36
CA SER A 73 16.44 4.23 16.24
C SER A 73 15.68 5.33 15.50
N ILE A 74 14.75 4.95 14.62
CA ILE A 74 13.83 5.87 13.95
C ILE A 74 12.71 6.19 14.95
N PRO A 75 12.30 7.46 15.17
CA PRO A 75 11.16 7.75 16.04
C PRO A 75 9.88 7.04 15.59
N ILE A 76 9.13 6.44 16.52
CA ILE A 76 7.81 5.87 16.21
C ILE A 76 6.87 7.03 15.85
N PRO A 77 6.20 6.99 14.68
CA PRO A 77 5.29 8.06 14.30
C PRO A 77 4.13 8.15 15.27
N GLN A 78 3.80 9.38 15.65
CA GLN A 78 2.67 9.69 16.54
C GLN A 78 1.52 10.29 15.74
N VAL A 79 0.30 10.18 16.28
CA VAL A 79 -0.85 10.94 15.79
C VAL A 79 -0.60 12.42 16.06
N THR A 80 -0.48 13.19 14.99
CA THR A 80 -0.19 14.64 15.00
C THR A 80 -1.27 15.46 14.28
N ASN A 81 -2.06 14.80 13.44
CA ASN A 81 -3.21 15.32 12.72
C ASN A 81 -4.45 14.49 13.11
N PRO A 82 -5.63 15.11 13.30
CA PRO A 82 -6.91 14.43 13.50
C PRO A 82 -7.25 13.29 12.54
N ASN A 83 -6.72 13.31 11.32
CA ASN A 83 -6.93 12.29 10.29
C ASN A 83 -5.82 11.22 10.25
N ASP A 84 -4.78 11.32 11.08
CA ASP A 84 -3.68 10.35 11.08
C ASP A 84 -4.15 8.95 11.51
N VAL A 85 -3.61 7.92 10.87
CA VAL A 85 -3.68 6.53 11.30
C VAL A 85 -2.27 5.97 11.37
N VAL A 86 -1.89 5.46 12.55
CA VAL A 86 -0.61 4.78 12.75
C VAL A 86 -0.85 3.28 12.64
N LEU A 87 -0.10 2.61 11.77
CA LEU A 87 -0.10 1.16 11.63
C LEU A 87 1.17 0.57 12.24
N LYS A 88 1.02 -0.56 12.94
CA LYS A 88 2.12 -1.50 13.18
C LYS A 88 2.22 -2.42 11.97
N VAL A 89 3.31 -2.30 11.21
CA VAL A 89 3.50 -3.08 9.98
C VAL A 89 3.77 -4.54 10.34
N ALA A 90 3.14 -5.44 9.61
CA ALA A 90 3.33 -6.88 9.75
C ALA A 90 4.16 -7.46 8.60
N TYR A 91 3.84 -7.05 7.37
CA TYR A 91 4.51 -7.50 6.15
C TYR A 91 4.66 -6.33 5.19
N CYS A 92 5.78 -6.28 4.49
CA CYS A 92 6.02 -5.37 3.37
C CYS A 92 6.66 -6.17 2.24
N GLY A 93 6.05 -6.13 1.06
CA GLY A 93 6.61 -6.61 -0.20
C GLY A 93 7.76 -5.73 -0.68
N ILE A 94 8.48 -6.24 -1.68
CA ILE A 94 9.53 -5.51 -2.39
C ILE A 94 9.15 -5.54 -3.86
N CYS A 95 9.00 -4.36 -4.44
CA CYS A 95 8.63 -4.18 -5.83
C CYS A 95 9.84 -3.87 -6.71
N GLY A 96 9.67 -3.97 -8.03
CA GLY A 96 10.66 -3.49 -8.99
C GLY A 96 10.94 -1.99 -8.84
N SER A 97 9.93 -1.20 -8.45
CA SER A 97 10.08 0.23 -8.15
C SER A 97 11.03 0.49 -6.98
N ASP A 98 11.06 -0.33 -5.92
CA ASP A 98 12.03 -0.18 -4.83
C ASP A 98 13.49 -0.38 -5.34
N LEU A 99 13.68 -1.32 -6.27
CA LEU A 99 14.98 -1.54 -6.92
C LEU A 99 15.36 -0.40 -7.86
N HIS A 100 14.38 0.12 -8.62
CA HIS A 100 14.60 1.30 -9.45
C HIS A 100 14.95 2.51 -8.60
N GLU A 101 14.30 2.73 -7.46
CA GLU A 101 14.69 3.79 -6.53
C GLU A 101 16.12 3.64 -6.01
N TYR A 102 16.53 2.41 -5.70
CA TYR A 102 17.90 2.12 -5.29
C TYR A 102 18.93 2.43 -6.39
N GLU A 103 18.68 2.06 -7.64
CA GLU A 103 19.66 2.22 -8.72
C GLU A 103 19.59 3.57 -9.44
N HIS A 104 18.37 4.00 -9.77
CA HIS A 104 18.00 5.08 -10.68
C HIS A 104 16.71 5.78 -10.18
N PRO A 105 16.80 6.64 -9.15
CA PRO A 105 15.62 7.16 -8.45
C PRO A 105 14.68 7.95 -9.35
N ILE A 106 13.38 7.66 -9.20
CA ILE A 106 12.28 8.27 -9.97
C ILE A 106 11.48 9.16 -9.03
N PHE A 107 10.97 8.57 -7.94
CA PHE A 107 10.09 9.19 -6.97
C PHE A 107 10.84 9.88 -5.84
N PHE A 108 11.88 9.23 -5.28
CA PHE A 108 12.69 9.87 -4.24
C PHE A 108 13.48 11.06 -4.77
N ALA A 109 13.76 11.12 -6.08
CA ALA A 109 14.39 12.26 -6.72
C ALA A 109 13.58 13.56 -6.50
N ASN A 110 12.24 13.47 -6.45
CA ASN A 110 11.39 14.63 -6.18
C ASN A 110 11.55 15.14 -4.74
N ALA A 111 11.74 14.23 -3.78
CA ALA A 111 11.99 14.57 -2.37
C ALA A 111 13.44 15.01 -2.10
N ALA A 112 14.41 14.45 -2.82
CA ALA A 112 15.84 14.69 -2.63
C ALA A 112 16.34 15.99 -3.28
N ASN A 113 15.80 16.36 -4.44
CA ASN A 113 16.30 17.46 -5.27
C ASN A 113 15.61 18.81 -4.98
N SER A 114 14.72 18.86 -4.00
CA SER A 114 13.95 20.06 -3.63
C SER A 114 14.43 20.62 -2.30
N GLU A 115 14.79 21.91 -2.27
CA GLU A 115 15.03 22.62 -1.01
C GLU A 115 13.82 22.59 -0.07
N LYS A 116 12.62 22.36 -0.60
CA LYS A 116 11.36 22.28 0.16
C LYS A 116 10.94 20.85 0.50
N GLY A 117 11.66 19.84 0.00
CA GLY A 117 11.27 18.44 0.08
C GLY A 117 10.18 18.08 -0.94
N ASP A 118 9.53 16.94 -0.71
CA ASP A 118 8.40 16.45 -1.51
C ASP A 118 7.27 17.48 -1.62
N LYS A 119 6.60 17.54 -2.78
CA LYS A 119 5.59 18.57 -3.06
C LYS A 119 4.24 18.35 -2.36
N ILE A 120 3.99 17.16 -1.84
CA ILE A 120 2.76 16.81 -1.12
C ILE A 120 2.99 16.98 0.38
N SER A 121 4.10 16.46 0.90
CA SER A 121 4.34 16.37 2.34
C SER A 121 5.43 17.31 2.89
N GLY A 122 6.29 17.86 2.03
CA GLY A 122 7.50 18.60 2.42
C GLY A 122 8.59 17.73 3.04
N LYS A 123 8.43 16.40 3.03
CA LYS A 123 9.41 15.48 3.60
C LYS A 123 10.68 15.43 2.77
N LYS A 124 11.79 15.14 3.45
CA LYS A 124 13.12 15.06 2.88
C LYS A 124 13.79 13.78 3.31
N LEU A 125 14.80 13.38 2.55
CA LEU A 125 15.66 12.26 2.92
C LEU A 125 16.39 12.53 4.25
N PRO A 126 16.68 11.48 5.03
CA PRO A 126 16.36 10.08 4.76
C PRO A 126 14.90 9.71 5.08
N LEU A 127 14.33 8.79 4.30
CA LEU A 127 12.97 8.27 4.47
C LEU A 127 12.96 6.74 4.46
N VAL A 128 12.07 6.13 5.24
CA VAL A 128 11.82 4.68 5.17
C VAL A 128 11.22 4.32 3.82
N ILE A 129 11.76 3.29 3.17
CA ILE A 129 11.30 2.77 1.88
C ILE A 129 10.15 1.75 2.04
N GLY A 130 9.45 1.43 0.94
CA GLY A 130 8.52 0.31 0.83
C GLY A 130 7.05 0.75 0.82
N HIS A 131 6.29 0.26 -0.15
CA HIS A 131 4.92 0.71 -0.44
C HIS A 131 3.91 -0.44 -0.55
N GLU A 132 4.34 -1.70 -0.47
CA GLU A 132 3.45 -2.86 -0.57
C GLU A 132 3.24 -3.50 0.80
N PHE A 133 2.43 -2.93 1.69
CA PHE A 133 2.40 -3.42 3.08
C PHE A 133 1.02 -3.53 3.71
N SER A 134 0.97 -4.38 4.73
CA SER A 134 -0.19 -4.58 5.59
C SER A 134 0.20 -4.52 7.06
N GLY A 135 -0.77 -4.23 7.91
CA GLY A 135 -0.51 -4.11 9.33
C GLY A 135 -1.76 -4.11 10.18
N VAL A 136 -1.54 -3.77 11.44
CA VAL A 136 -2.59 -3.62 12.44
C VAL A 136 -2.63 -2.16 12.88
N VAL A 137 -3.83 -1.58 12.89
CA VAL A 137 -4.03 -0.21 13.37
C VAL A 137 -3.58 -0.11 14.83
N GLN A 138 -2.62 0.78 15.10
CA GLN A 138 -1.99 0.99 16.41
C GLN A 138 -2.55 2.23 17.12
N ALA A 139 -2.82 3.29 16.37
CA ALA A 139 -3.41 4.53 16.88
C ALA A 139 -4.17 5.24 15.76
N VAL A 140 -5.15 6.08 16.13
CA VAL A 140 -5.97 6.85 15.21
C VAL A 140 -6.18 8.27 15.75
N GLY A 141 -6.29 9.24 14.86
CA GLY A 141 -6.70 10.61 15.19
C GLY A 141 -8.19 10.73 15.47
N GLU A 142 -8.57 11.88 16.02
CA GLU A 142 -9.94 12.16 16.49
C GLU A 142 -11.02 12.14 15.37
N ASN A 143 -10.63 12.41 14.12
CA ASN A 143 -11.53 12.44 12.97
C ASN A 143 -11.63 11.08 12.24
N VAL A 144 -10.97 10.05 12.76
CA VAL A 144 -11.00 8.69 12.21
C VAL A 144 -12.18 7.92 12.81
N THR A 145 -13.19 7.63 11.99
CA THR A 145 -14.44 7.01 12.46
C THR A 145 -14.66 5.59 11.91
N HIS A 146 -14.01 5.23 10.81
CA HIS A 146 -14.16 3.93 10.14
C HIS A 146 -13.11 2.88 10.54
N LEU A 147 -12.07 3.29 11.26
CA LEU A 147 -10.99 2.43 11.75
C LEU A 147 -10.89 2.50 13.27
N LYS A 148 -10.43 1.40 13.88
CA LYS A 148 -10.08 1.37 15.31
C LYS A 148 -8.82 0.56 15.56
N VAL A 149 -8.17 0.82 16.69
CA VAL A 149 -7.01 0.05 17.16
C VAL A 149 -7.31 -1.44 17.13
N GLY A 150 -6.39 -2.23 16.58
CA GLY A 150 -6.51 -3.68 16.42
C GLY A 150 -7.24 -4.15 15.16
N ASP A 151 -7.71 -3.25 14.29
CA ASP A 151 -8.18 -3.63 12.95
C ASP A 151 -6.99 -4.01 12.05
N HIS A 152 -7.19 -5.00 11.18
CA HIS A 152 -6.24 -5.31 10.11
C HIS A 152 -6.48 -4.33 8.96
N ALA A 153 -5.41 -3.80 8.39
CA ALA A 153 -5.50 -2.82 7.33
C ALA A 153 -4.36 -2.95 6.32
N VAL A 154 -4.62 -2.44 5.13
CA VAL A 154 -3.64 -2.18 4.07
C VAL A 154 -3.66 -0.69 3.75
N VAL A 155 -2.67 -0.25 2.98
CA VAL A 155 -2.52 1.17 2.63
C VAL A 155 -2.53 1.32 1.13
N GLU A 156 -3.41 2.18 0.64
CA GLU A 156 -3.32 2.75 -0.71
C GLU A 156 -2.23 3.83 -0.64
N THR A 157 -1.08 3.58 -1.27
CA THR A 157 0.13 4.39 -1.01
C THR A 157 0.28 5.62 -1.88
N THR A 158 -0.64 5.87 -2.81
CA THR A 158 -0.56 7.05 -3.67
C THR A 158 -0.65 8.31 -2.81
N GLY A 159 0.27 9.24 -3.06
CA GLY A 159 0.16 10.61 -2.62
C GLY A 159 -0.17 11.50 -3.81
N HIS A 160 -1.09 12.43 -3.60
CA HIS A 160 -1.55 13.37 -4.61
C HIS A 160 -1.75 14.77 -4.02
N CYS A 161 -1.88 15.78 -4.89
CA CYS A 161 -1.90 17.19 -4.45
C CYS A 161 -3.04 17.53 -3.49
N SER A 162 -4.13 16.76 -3.50
CA SER A 162 -5.25 16.91 -2.55
C SER A 162 -4.89 16.55 -1.11
N ASP A 163 -3.79 15.81 -0.89
CA ASP A 163 -3.33 15.37 0.43
C ASP A 163 -2.47 16.42 1.14
N ARG A 164 -2.09 17.50 0.45
CA ARG A 164 -1.29 18.59 1.04
C ARG A 164 -1.87 19.12 2.34
N ARG A 165 -3.20 19.14 2.45
CA ARG A 165 -3.93 19.60 3.64
C ARG A 165 -3.69 18.72 4.86
N GLU A 166 -3.26 17.46 4.66
CA GLU A 166 -2.91 16.56 5.75
C GLU A 166 -1.53 16.86 6.35
N TYR A 167 -0.64 17.48 5.57
CA TYR A 167 0.74 17.79 5.95
C TYR A 167 0.95 19.28 6.27
N PHE A 168 0.29 20.16 5.53
CA PHE A 168 0.37 21.61 5.69
C PHE A 168 -0.99 22.16 6.13
N LYS A 169 -1.03 22.77 7.32
CA LYS A 169 -2.26 23.39 7.85
C LYS A 169 -2.82 24.48 6.92
N PHE A 170 -1.98 25.09 6.10
CA PHE A 170 -2.33 26.10 5.11
C PHE A 170 -1.64 25.77 3.80
N SER A 171 -2.39 25.20 2.85
CA SER A 171 -1.99 25.08 1.45
C SER A 171 -3.00 25.87 0.63
N ASP A 172 -2.58 27.02 0.10
CA ASP A 172 -3.43 27.87 -0.76
C ASP A 172 -3.40 27.40 -2.22
N GLU A 173 -2.59 26.38 -2.54
CA GLU A 173 -2.58 25.79 -3.88
C GLU A 173 -3.85 24.96 -4.12
N PRO A 174 -4.57 25.20 -5.24
CA PRO A 174 -5.72 24.40 -5.61
C PRO A 174 -5.31 22.99 -6.04
N ASP A 175 -6.26 22.06 -5.90
CA ASP A 175 -6.11 20.70 -6.42
C ASP A 175 -5.96 20.75 -7.95
N CYS A 176 -5.16 19.85 -8.52
CA CYS A 176 -4.98 19.79 -9.97
C CYS A 176 -6.21 19.20 -10.66
N GLN A 177 -6.35 19.45 -11.97
CA GLN A 177 -7.51 18.98 -12.74
C GLN A 177 -7.77 17.46 -12.61
N SER A 178 -6.72 16.63 -12.60
CA SER A 178 -6.88 15.19 -12.42
C SER A 178 -7.52 14.86 -11.07
N CYS A 179 -7.05 15.49 -9.99
CA CYS A 179 -7.60 15.28 -8.64
C CYS A 179 -9.01 15.85 -8.50
N GLU A 180 -9.31 17.01 -9.09
CA GLU A 180 -10.67 17.56 -9.12
C GLU A 180 -11.68 16.63 -9.82
N LEU A 181 -11.21 15.84 -10.79
CA LEU A 181 -12.01 14.88 -11.54
C LEU A 181 -12.02 13.47 -10.93
N GLY A 182 -11.29 13.21 -9.85
CA GLY A 182 -11.18 11.88 -9.23
C GLY A 182 -10.27 10.90 -9.98
N PHE A 183 -9.27 11.42 -10.69
CA PHE A 183 -8.20 10.66 -11.36
C PHE A 183 -6.87 10.88 -10.63
N GLU A 184 -6.85 10.70 -9.31
CA GLU A 184 -5.72 11.05 -8.47
C GLU A 184 -4.44 10.26 -8.80
N ASN A 185 -4.59 9.04 -9.35
CA ASN A 185 -3.50 8.22 -9.89
C ASN A 185 -2.73 8.88 -11.06
N THR A 186 -3.25 9.98 -11.62
CA THR A 186 -2.60 10.79 -12.66
C THR A 186 -2.35 12.23 -12.22
N CYS A 187 -2.26 12.45 -10.91
CA CYS A 187 -1.91 13.74 -10.34
C CYS A 187 -0.58 14.27 -10.93
N LYS A 188 -0.52 15.57 -11.26
CA LYS A 188 0.73 16.20 -11.73
C LYS A 188 1.86 16.17 -10.69
N ASP A 189 1.51 16.01 -9.42
CA ASP A 189 2.43 15.95 -8.29
C ASP A 189 2.42 14.55 -7.65
N LEU A 190 1.98 13.53 -8.40
CA LEU A 190 1.93 12.12 -7.97
C LEU A 190 3.25 11.68 -7.34
N ASN A 191 3.15 11.05 -6.18
CA ASN A 191 4.25 10.35 -5.53
C ASN A 191 3.68 9.21 -4.66
N PHE A 192 4.50 8.49 -3.90
CA PHE A 192 4.04 7.37 -3.07
C PHE A 192 4.61 7.42 -1.65
N LEU A 193 3.80 7.01 -0.67
CA LEU A 193 4.25 6.68 0.67
C LEU A 193 5.29 5.55 0.57
N GLY A 194 6.47 5.75 1.16
CA GLY A 194 7.57 4.80 1.02
C GLY A 194 8.41 4.94 -0.25
N LEU A 195 8.09 5.89 -1.15
CA LEU A 195 8.94 6.27 -2.29
C LEU A 195 9.16 7.79 -2.40
N GLY A 196 8.76 8.58 -1.40
CA GLY A 196 9.08 10.00 -1.34
C GLY A 196 8.14 10.85 -0.50
N VAL A 197 6.85 10.47 -0.43
CA VAL A 197 5.84 11.25 0.33
C VAL A 197 6.15 11.23 1.82
N ASP A 198 6.29 10.08 2.46
CA ASP A 198 6.74 9.96 3.85
C ASP A 198 7.29 8.53 4.05
N ASN A 199 7.59 8.19 5.30
CA ASN A 199 8.12 6.90 5.72
C ASN A 199 7.17 5.74 5.40
N GLY A 200 7.65 4.79 4.59
CA GLY A 200 6.92 3.61 4.12
C GLY A 200 6.89 2.42 5.07
N GLY A 201 6.66 1.25 4.48
CA GLY A 201 6.37 -0.02 5.14
C GLY A 201 7.57 -0.88 5.53
N LEU A 202 8.80 -0.61 5.07
CA LEU A 202 10.00 -1.35 5.52
C LEU A 202 10.51 -0.83 6.88
N ALA A 203 9.58 -0.62 7.82
CA ALA A 203 9.79 -0.28 9.22
C ALA A 203 8.73 -0.94 10.10
N GLU A 204 8.92 -0.93 11.43
CA GLU A 204 7.95 -1.55 12.35
C GLU A 204 6.62 -0.78 12.44
N TYR A 205 6.63 0.52 12.16
CA TYR A 205 5.44 1.38 12.16
C TYR A 205 5.49 2.37 11.00
N THR A 206 4.31 2.74 10.52
CA THR A 206 4.13 3.84 9.57
C THR A 206 2.87 4.61 9.94
N LYS A 207 2.70 5.79 9.35
CA LYS A 207 1.55 6.66 9.56
C LYS A 207 1.11 7.24 8.23
N TYR A 208 -0.19 7.21 7.99
CA TYR A 208 -0.77 7.88 6.84
C TYR A 208 -2.17 8.41 7.13
N SER A 209 -2.75 9.19 6.21
CA SER A 209 -4.11 9.70 6.38
C SER A 209 -5.12 8.56 6.34
N LYS A 210 -6.18 8.68 7.15
CA LYS A 210 -7.29 7.73 7.24
C LYS A 210 -7.96 7.40 5.91
N ASP A 211 -7.85 8.31 4.93
CA ASP A 211 -8.48 8.16 3.62
C ASP A 211 -7.74 7.14 2.74
N HIS A 212 -6.47 6.87 3.05
CA HIS A 212 -5.64 5.87 2.36
C HIS A 212 -5.57 4.53 3.10
N VAL A 213 -5.99 4.48 4.37
CA VAL A 213 -5.91 3.26 5.18
C VAL A 213 -7.22 2.48 5.08
N LEU A 214 -7.11 1.28 4.50
CA LEU A 214 -8.25 0.45 4.14
C LEU A 214 -8.32 -0.75 5.08
N LYS A 215 -9.45 -0.88 5.78
CA LYS A 215 -9.73 -2.04 6.62
C LYS A 215 -9.91 -3.29 5.77
N ILE A 216 -9.30 -4.39 6.21
CA ILE A 216 -9.53 -5.73 5.62
C ILE A 216 -10.14 -6.68 6.66
N ASP A 217 -10.80 -7.74 6.17
CA ASP A 217 -11.31 -8.80 7.06
C ASP A 217 -10.13 -9.48 7.77
N LYS A 218 -10.24 -9.70 9.08
CA LYS A 218 -9.22 -10.39 9.88
C LYS A 218 -8.95 -11.83 9.43
N LYS A 219 -9.85 -12.43 8.65
CA LYS A 219 -9.66 -13.73 8.01
C LYS A 219 -8.63 -13.70 6.89
N ILE A 220 -8.33 -12.53 6.32
CA ILE A 220 -7.27 -12.37 5.33
C ILE A 220 -5.94 -12.31 6.10
N PRO A 221 -5.04 -13.28 5.89
CA PRO A 221 -3.71 -13.23 6.48
C PRO A 221 -2.96 -11.96 6.05
N LEU A 222 -2.19 -11.36 6.96
CA LEU A 222 -1.55 -10.07 6.67
C LEU A 222 -0.46 -10.18 5.58
N ASP A 223 0.22 -11.31 5.45
CA ASP A 223 1.15 -11.56 4.34
C ASP A 223 0.43 -11.54 2.98
N VAL A 224 -0.78 -12.12 2.90
CA VAL A 224 -1.65 -11.99 1.72
C VAL A 224 -2.16 -10.57 1.54
N GLY A 225 -2.47 -9.88 2.64
CA GLY A 225 -2.90 -8.47 2.62
C GLY A 225 -1.85 -7.55 2.00
N ALA A 226 -0.56 -7.80 2.20
CA ALA A 226 0.51 -6.99 1.61
C ALA A 226 0.53 -7.06 0.07
N LEU A 227 -0.07 -8.10 -0.52
CA LEU A 227 -0.21 -8.25 -1.98
C LEU A 227 -1.38 -7.46 -2.57
N ILE A 228 -2.18 -6.75 -1.74
CA ILE A 228 -3.33 -5.98 -2.25
C ILE A 228 -2.89 -4.79 -3.09
N GLU A 229 -1.77 -4.13 -2.77
CA GLU A 229 -1.22 -3.04 -3.58
C GLU A 229 -0.90 -3.51 -5.01
N PRO A 230 -0.05 -4.54 -5.23
CA PRO A 230 0.24 -4.97 -6.60
C PRO A 230 -0.98 -5.60 -7.30
N LEU A 231 -1.88 -6.25 -6.54
CA LEU A 231 -3.15 -6.73 -7.08
C LEU A 231 -4.03 -5.58 -7.60
N SER A 232 -4.03 -4.43 -6.92
CA SER A 232 -4.81 -3.25 -7.34
C SER A 232 -4.34 -2.68 -8.67
N VAL A 233 -3.04 -2.75 -8.95
CA VAL A 233 -2.45 -2.37 -10.26
C VAL A 233 -3.03 -3.25 -11.37
N VAL A 234 -3.04 -4.57 -11.16
CA VAL A 234 -3.59 -5.52 -12.14
C VAL A 234 -5.10 -5.34 -12.28
N HIS A 235 -5.80 -5.17 -11.17
CA HIS A 235 -7.25 -4.93 -11.17
C HIS A 235 -7.60 -3.69 -12.01
N HIS A 236 -6.88 -2.59 -11.83
CA HIS A 236 -7.06 -1.37 -12.62
C HIS A 236 -6.87 -1.62 -14.12
N ALA A 237 -5.81 -2.35 -14.52
CA ALA A 237 -5.56 -2.69 -15.92
C ALA A 237 -6.68 -3.55 -16.53
N VAL A 238 -7.18 -4.53 -15.77
CA VAL A 238 -8.30 -5.39 -16.20
C VAL A 238 -9.59 -4.58 -16.34
N GLU A 239 -9.89 -3.69 -15.39
CA GLU A 239 -11.07 -2.81 -15.50
C GLU A 239 -11.00 -1.90 -16.73
N LEU A 240 -9.86 -1.27 -16.98
CA LEU A 240 -9.64 -0.41 -18.15
C LEU A 240 -9.73 -1.18 -19.47
N SER A 241 -9.27 -2.43 -19.50
CA SER A 241 -9.37 -3.27 -20.71
C SER A 241 -10.81 -3.57 -21.12
N GLY A 242 -11.76 -3.44 -20.19
CA GLY A 242 -13.16 -3.78 -20.42
C GLY A 242 -13.43 -5.28 -20.42
N PHE A 243 -12.46 -6.14 -20.08
CA PHE A 243 -12.56 -7.60 -20.11
C PHE A 243 -13.84 -8.15 -19.47
N LYS A 244 -14.41 -9.20 -20.07
CA LYS A 244 -15.63 -9.88 -19.64
C LYS A 244 -15.44 -11.39 -19.59
N ALA A 245 -16.23 -12.05 -18.75
CA ALA A 245 -16.20 -13.50 -18.64
C ALA A 245 -16.52 -14.17 -19.99
N GLY A 246 -15.66 -15.11 -20.39
CA GLY A 246 -15.78 -15.84 -21.66
C GLY A 246 -14.92 -15.28 -22.80
N GLU A 247 -14.22 -14.16 -22.59
CA GLU A 247 -13.24 -13.64 -23.53
C GLU A 247 -11.85 -14.27 -23.31
N ASP A 248 -11.03 -14.28 -24.36
CA ASP A 248 -9.63 -14.71 -24.30
C ASP A 248 -8.72 -13.53 -23.92
N ALA A 249 -7.71 -13.79 -23.09
CA ALA A 249 -6.70 -12.79 -22.70
C ALA A 249 -5.28 -13.29 -23.01
N LEU A 250 -4.41 -12.39 -23.45
CA LEU A 250 -2.98 -12.63 -23.60
C LEU A 250 -2.21 -11.84 -22.56
N VAL A 251 -1.58 -12.54 -21.61
CA VAL A 251 -0.68 -11.94 -20.63
C VAL A 251 0.76 -12.13 -21.10
N LEU A 252 1.48 -11.03 -21.31
CA LEU A 252 2.87 -11.05 -21.76
C LEU A 252 3.82 -10.86 -20.57
N GLY A 253 4.37 -11.98 -20.10
CA GLY A 253 5.27 -12.03 -18.94
C GLY A 253 4.61 -12.73 -17.75
N SER A 254 5.41 -13.41 -16.94
CA SER A 254 4.97 -14.19 -15.77
C SER A 254 5.71 -13.76 -14.50
N GLY A 255 5.99 -12.47 -14.41
CA GLY A 255 6.53 -11.83 -13.20
C GLY A 255 5.42 -11.53 -12.20
N PRO A 256 5.70 -10.82 -11.09
CA PRO A 256 4.69 -10.55 -10.05
C PRO A 256 3.39 -9.90 -10.55
N ILE A 257 3.45 -9.10 -11.62
CA ILE A 257 2.30 -8.42 -12.22
C ILE A 257 1.52 -9.29 -13.22
N GLY A 258 2.20 -10.24 -13.89
CA GLY A 258 1.62 -11.06 -14.96
C GLY A 258 1.11 -12.39 -14.45
#